data_AF-A0A7J2GYG1-F1
#
_entry.id   AF-A0A7J2GYG1-F1
#
_cell.length_a   1.000
_cell.length_b   1.000
_cell.length_c   1.000
_cell.angle_alpha   90.00
_cell.angle_beta   90.00
_cell.angle_gamma   90.00
#
_symmetry.space_group_name_H-M   'P 1'
#
loop_
_entity.id
_entity.type
_entity.pdbx_description
1 polymer ?
#
loop_
_entity_poly.entity_id
_entity_poly.type
_entity_poly.pdbx_seq_one_letter_code
_entity_poly.pdbx_strand_id
1 'polypeptide(L)'
;MRIRRVVLENIRSHKYTEVCFDDGITVISGRTGSGKSSILMAIEYALFGSESRIPKELLLRRRELKGRVVLEVEHEGHLLTIERVFVKEGRNILSKGFSFKVDGVEKLGMKREADLNHQISLSLGFPERAKDLFETTIYTKQDEIRKLLTMSKMERQKYIDEILQLSKYELVWENMREAIRDLERDAKEIEGELKEEPFLREEMKRAEEEKEKLKGELTELEEKEGEKKERYSKVSEKFGKVREELERLEERRRKYENAKSLVEEKERELKHLEEETSALRREIEEIKVGEIDYDEVLREYTSLKEKVNGYEERLRELEKEYEEVLSMKAGARCPLCKQEISEEHMGRIREEY
;
A
#
# COMPACT_ATOMS: atom_id res chain seq x y z
N MET A 1 39.62 -4.08 -70.31
CA MET A 1 39.27 -5.46 -70.68
C MET A 1 39.48 -5.65 -72.18
N ARG A 2 40.22 -6.67 -72.61
CA ARG A 2 40.43 -7.05 -74.02
C ARG A 2 40.26 -8.55 -74.17
N ILE A 3 39.44 -8.99 -75.11
CA ILE A 3 39.28 -10.43 -75.38
C ILE A 3 40.44 -10.84 -76.30
N ARG A 4 41.17 -11.90 -75.95
CA ARG A 4 42.31 -12.41 -76.74
C ARG A 4 41.96 -13.69 -77.47
N ARG A 5 41.21 -14.58 -76.83
CA ARG A 5 40.88 -15.88 -77.41
C ARG A 5 39.56 -16.41 -76.88
N VAL A 6 38.79 -17.08 -77.74
CA VAL A 6 37.66 -17.90 -77.31
C VAL A 6 37.70 -19.26 -78.00
N VAL A 7 37.51 -20.32 -77.23
CA VAL A 7 37.42 -21.71 -77.69
C VAL A 7 36.02 -22.22 -77.39
N LEU A 8 35.35 -22.74 -78.41
CA LEU A 8 34.02 -23.32 -78.33
C LEU A 8 34.09 -24.79 -78.72
N GLU A 9 33.71 -25.68 -77.80
CA GLU A 9 33.55 -27.10 -78.07
C GLU A 9 32.08 -27.49 -77.88
N ASN A 10 31.49 -28.10 -78.92
CA ASN A 10 30.10 -28.53 -78.94
C ASN A 10 29.09 -27.42 -78.57
N ILE A 11 29.29 -26.21 -79.10
CA ILE A 11 28.41 -25.06 -78.90
C ILE A 11 27.65 -24.76 -80.19
N ARG A 12 26.33 -24.96 -80.19
CA ARG A 12 25.44 -24.70 -81.34
C ARG A 12 26.01 -25.27 -82.66
N SER A 13 26.35 -24.42 -83.62
CA SER A 13 26.92 -24.77 -84.93
C SER A 13 28.42 -25.12 -84.89
N HIS A 14 29.10 -24.92 -83.77
CA HIS A 14 30.52 -25.19 -83.58
C HIS A 14 30.73 -26.57 -82.93
N LYS A 15 31.46 -27.46 -83.60
CA LYS A 15 31.95 -28.72 -82.99
C LYS A 15 33.23 -28.44 -82.21
N TYR A 16 34.16 -27.77 -82.87
CA TYR A 16 35.35 -27.18 -82.29
C TYR A 16 35.63 -25.89 -83.06
N THR A 17 35.80 -24.78 -82.38
CA THR A 17 36.15 -23.50 -83.01
C THR A 17 36.99 -22.70 -82.04
N GLU A 18 38.15 -22.24 -82.51
CA GLU A 18 39.03 -21.35 -81.79
C GLU A 18 39.10 -20.04 -82.58
N VAL A 19 38.88 -18.93 -81.88
CA VAL A 19 38.92 -17.59 -82.46
C VAL A 19 39.89 -16.77 -81.63
N CYS A 20 40.96 -16.30 -82.26
CA CYS A 20 41.88 -15.34 -81.70
C CYS A 20 41.47 -13.93 -82.12
N PHE A 21 41.59 -12.98 -81.20
CA PHE A 21 41.25 -11.58 -81.41
C PHE A 21 42.53 -10.75 -81.29
N ASP A 22 42.87 -10.10 -82.39
CA ASP A 22 43.98 -9.16 -82.45
C ASP A 22 43.54 -7.76 -82.03
N ASP A 23 44.52 -6.88 -81.81
CA ASP A 23 44.25 -5.48 -81.53
C ASP A 23 43.60 -4.79 -82.75
N GLY A 24 42.62 -3.93 -82.49
CA GLY A 24 41.89 -3.20 -83.54
C GLY A 24 40.50 -3.76 -83.83
N ILE A 25 40.08 -3.69 -85.09
CA ILE A 25 38.72 -4.06 -85.50
C ILE A 25 38.73 -5.48 -86.08
N THR A 26 38.09 -6.41 -85.37
CA THR A 26 37.88 -7.78 -85.86
C THR A 26 36.50 -7.89 -86.52
N VAL A 27 36.45 -8.34 -87.78
CA VAL A 27 35.19 -8.54 -88.53
C VAL A 27 34.88 -10.02 -88.64
N ILE A 28 33.82 -10.48 -87.98
CA ILE A 28 33.31 -11.86 -88.09
C ILE A 28 32.26 -11.91 -89.22
N SER A 29 32.66 -12.39 -90.39
CA SER A 29 31.79 -12.48 -91.57
C SER A 29 31.38 -13.92 -91.88
N GLY A 30 30.29 -14.11 -92.64
CA GLY A 30 29.75 -15.44 -92.95
C GLY A 30 28.25 -15.44 -93.23
N ARG A 31 27.71 -16.56 -93.73
CA ARG A 31 26.28 -16.71 -94.03
C ARG A 31 25.41 -16.65 -92.77
N THR A 32 24.14 -16.30 -92.91
CA THR A 32 23.17 -16.42 -91.81
C THR A 32 23.12 -17.87 -91.32
N GLY A 33 23.15 -18.08 -90.01
CA GLY A 33 23.17 -19.42 -89.40
C GLY A 33 24.55 -20.10 -89.35
N SER A 34 25.62 -19.46 -89.82
CA SER A 34 26.99 -20.02 -89.74
C SER A 34 27.58 -20.08 -88.33
N GLY A 35 26.95 -19.42 -87.35
CA GLY A 35 27.40 -19.46 -85.95
C GLY A 35 28.08 -18.18 -85.45
N LYS A 36 28.14 -17.12 -86.24
CA LYS A 36 28.74 -15.83 -85.84
C LYS A 36 28.23 -15.31 -84.49
N SER A 37 26.90 -15.29 -84.32
CA SER A 37 26.29 -14.91 -83.05
C SER A 37 26.59 -15.91 -81.94
N SER A 38 26.77 -17.20 -82.24
CA SER A 38 27.13 -18.23 -81.26
C SER A 38 28.48 -17.95 -80.60
N ILE A 39 29.44 -17.33 -81.32
CA ILE A 39 30.73 -16.91 -80.77
C ILE A 39 30.52 -15.86 -79.68
N LEU A 40 29.72 -14.82 -79.96
CA LEU A 40 29.41 -13.76 -79.00
C LEU A 40 28.61 -14.29 -77.81
N MET A 41 27.64 -15.18 -78.05
CA MET A 41 26.88 -15.87 -77.00
C MET A 41 27.78 -16.72 -76.09
N ALA A 42 28.82 -17.37 -76.64
CA ALA A 42 29.75 -18.15 -75.85
C ALA A 42 30.64 -17.25 -74.98
N ILE A 43 31.05 -16.08 -75.48
CA ILE A 43 31.80 -15.09 -74.68
C ILE A 43 30.94 -14.60 -73.52
N GLU A 44 29.67 -14.23 -73.76
CA GLU A 44 28.71 -13.83 -72.71
C GLU A 44 28.57 -14.95 -71.65
N TYR A 45 28.39 -16.19 -72.11
CA TYR A 45 28.28 -17.34 -71.21
C TYR A 45 29.56 -17.62 -70.41
N ALA A 46 30.74 -17.45 -71.00
CA ALA A 46 32.00 -17.63 -70.29
C ALA A 46 32.13 -16.63 -69.13
N LEU A 47 31.71 -15.38 -69.32
CA LEU A 47 31.76 -14.34 -68.29
C LEU A 47 30.71 -14.55 -67.20
N PHE A 48 29.44 -14.80 -67.57
CA PHE A 48 28.32 -14.75 -66.61
C PHE A 48 27.71 -16.11 -66.24
N GLY A 49 28.02 -17.18 -66.98
CA GLY A 49 27.49 -18.51 -66.72
C GLY A 49 25.97 -18.56 -66.71
N SER A 50 25.40 -19.14 -65.65
CA SER A 50 23.96 -19.20 -65.39
C SER A 50 23.27 -17.84 -65.28
N GLU A 51 24.00 -16.76 -65.01
CA GLU A 51 23.44 -15.42 -65.00
C GLU A 51 23.25 -14.86 -66.41
N SER A 52 23.83 -15.45 -67.45
CA SER A 52 23.58 -15.05 -68.85
C SER A 52 22.09 -15.14 -69.19
N ARG A 53 21.60 -14.30 -70.12
CA ARG A 53 20.20 -14.42 -70.60
C ARG A 53 19.98 -15.68 -71.44
N ILE A 54 21.05 -16.39 -71.80
CA ILE A 54 21.00 -17.53 -72.70
C ILE A 54 20.97 -18.82 -71.86
N PRO A 55 19.85 -19.56 -71.86
CA PRO A 55 19.78 -20.85 -71.20
C PRO A 55 20.84 -21.81 -71.76
N LYS A 56 21.44 -22.62 -70.88
CA LYS A 56 22.48 -23.60 -71.23
C LYS A 56 21.99 -24.58 -72.31
N GLU A 57 20.68 -24.85 -72.33
CA GLU A 57 19.96 -25.70 -73.29
C GLU A 57 20.02 -25.16 -74.71
N LEU A 58 20.14 -23.84 -74.88
CA LEU A 58 20.24 -23.19 -76.19
C LEU A 58 21.70 -23.07 -76.67
N LEU A 59 22.68 -23.31 -75.79
CA LEU A 59 24.11 -23.28 -76.14
C LEU A 59 24.62 -24.66 -76.58
N LEU A 60 24.19 -25.74 -75.92
CA LEU A 60 24.67 -27.09 -76.24
C LEU A 60 24.31 -27.48 -77.69
N ARG A 61 25.31 -27.96 -78.43
CA ARG A 61 25.10 -28.52 -79.78
C ARG A 61 24.16 -29.72 -79.72
N ARG A 62 23.26 -29.83 -80.72
CA ARG A 62 22.31 -30.94 -80.82
C ARG A 62 23.04 -32.28 -80.88
N ARG A 63 22.54 -33.26 -80.11
CA ARG A 63 23.07 -34.64 -79.97
C ARG A 63 24.41 -34.76 -79.27
N GLU A 64 24.95 -33.68 -78.71
CA GLU A 64 26.13 -33.73 -77.85
C GLU A 64 25.72 -33.82 -76.38
N LEU A 65 26.57 -34.45 -75.56
CA LEU A 65 26.36 -34.61 -74.12
C LEU A 65 27.19 -33.65 -73.27
N LYS A 66 28.21 -33.02 -73.85
CA LYS A 66 29.15 -32.12 -73.17
C LYS A 66 29.44 -30.92 -74.05
N GLY A 67 29.41 -29.73 -73.45
CA GLY A 67 29.85 -28.48 -74.05
C GLY A 67 30.93 -27.82 -73.19
N ARG A 68 31.84 -27.10 -73.84
CA ARG A 68 32.93 -26.39 -73.18
C ARG A 68 33.17 -25.05 -73.85
N VAL A 69 33.39 -24.03 -73.03
CA VAL A 69 33.81 -22.70 -73.47
C VAL A 69 35.04 -22.29 -72.67
N VAL A 70 36.08 -21.85 -73.38
CA VAL A 70 37.27 -21.23 -72.77
C VAL A 70 37.37 -19.82 -73.31
N LEU A 71 37.54 -18.84 -72.42
CA LEU A 71 37.69 -17.44 -72.76
C LEU A 71 38.98 -16.91 -72.12
N GLU A 72 39.80 -16.25 -72.92
CA GLU A 72 40.98 -15.53 -72.45
C GLU A 72 40.77 -14.02 -72.61
N VAL A 73 40.94 -13.32 -71.50
CA VAL A 73 40.71 -11.88 -71.39
C VAL A 73 41.91 -11.25 -70.73
N GLU A 74 42.45 -10.21 -71.36
CA GLU A 74 43.46 -9.35 -70.76
C GLU A 74 42.79 -8.17 -70.05
N HIS A 75 43.12 -7.97 -68.78
CA HIS A 75 42.62 -6.86 -67.96
C HIS A 75 43.73 -6.37 -67.04
N GLU A 76 43.98 -5.06 -67.04
CA GLU A 76 45.03 -4.42 -66.21
C GLU A 76 46.42 -5.08 -66.32
N GLY A 77 46.77 -5.60 -67.50
CA GLY A 77 48.06 -6.25 -67.75
C GLY A 77 48.13 -7.74 -67.36
N HIS A 78 47.05 -8.30 -66.80
CA HIS A 78 46.94 -9.71 -66.45
C HIS A 78 46.11 -10.49 -67.46
N LEU A 79 46.53 -11.71 -67.78
CA LEU A 79 45.79 -12.65 -68.62
C LEU A 79 44.90 -13.55 -67.76
N LEU A 80 43.59 -13.36 -67.90
CA LEU A 80 42.56 -14.16 -67.23
C LEU A 80 42.07 -15.25 -68.17
N THR A 81 42.17 -16.51 -67.77
CA THR A 81 41.59 -17.65 -68.49
C THR A 81 40.39 -18.17 -67.71
N ILE A 82 39.22 -18.13 -68.33
CA ILE A 82 37.95 -18.59 -67.78
C ILE A 82 37.50 -19.82 -68.57
N GLU A 83 37.25 -20.92 -67.88
CA GLU A 83 36.73 -22.14 -68.49
C GLU A 83 35.41 -22.53 -67.86
N ARG A 84 34.43 -22.91 -68.69
CA ARG A 84 33.16 -23.49 -68.26
C ARG A 84 32.87 -24.75 -69.03
N VAL A 85 32.52 -25.80 -68.30
CA VAL A 85 32.14 -27.12 -68.82
C VAL A 85 30.77 -27.48 -68.30
N PHE A 86 29.86 -27.81 -69.22
CA PHE A 86 28.51 -28.24 -68.89
C PHE A 86 28.18 -29.57 -69.56
N VAL A 87 27.41 -30.40 -68.85
CA VAL A 87 27.08 -31.76 -69.24
C VAL A 87 25.57 -31.95 -69.16
N LYS A 88 25.02 -32.61 -70.17
CA LYS A 88 23.61 -32.98 -70.24
C LYS A 88 23.38 -34.26 -69.46
N GLU A 89 22.51 -34.19 -68.44
CA GLU A 89 22.05 -35.33 -67.65
C GLU A 89 20.54 -35.43 -67.73
N GLY A 90 20.06 -36.43 -68.49
CA GLY A 90 18.63 -36.57 -68.80
C GLY A 90 18.09 -35.37 -69.59
N ARG A 91 17.18 -34.61 -68.96
CA ARG A 91 16.57 -33.39 -69.54
C ARG A 91 17.30 -32.10 -69.14
N ASN A 92 18.16 -32.14 -68.12
CA ASN A 92 18.80 -30.95 -67.56
C ASN A 92 20.25 -30.82 -68.05
N ILE A 93 20.77 -29.60 -68.07
CA ILE A 93 22.18 -29.32 -68.33
C ILE A 93 22.82 -28.76 -67.06
N LEU A 94 23.76 -29.51 -66.50
CA LEU A 94 24.45 -29.14 -65.26
C LEU A 94 25.84 -28.58 -65.57
N SER A 95 26.24 -27.57 -64.81
CA SER A 95 27.63 -27.11 -64.78
C SER A 95 28.47 -28.15 -64.04
N LYS A 96 29.44 -28.78 -64.72
CA LYS A 96 30.27 -29.86 -64.15
C LYS A 96 31.75 -29.52 -64.03
N GLY A 97 32.19 -28.39 -64.59
CA GLY A 97 33.55 -27.92 -64.42
C GLY A 97 33.64 -26.42 -64.66
N PHE A 98 34.45 -25.77 -63.84
CA PHE A 98 34.84 -24.39 -64.02
C PHE A 98 36.30 -24.24 -63.59
N SER A 99 37.06 -23.44 -64.33
CA SER A 99 38.43 -23.08 -63.96
C SER A 99 38.64 -21.59 -64.18
N PHE A 100 39.47 -20.98 -63.32
CA PHE A 100 39.87 -19.60 -63.43
C PHE A 100 41.38 -19.51 -63.20
N LYS A 101 42.10 -18.99 -64.19
CA LYS A 101 43.54 -18.80 -64.13
C LYS A 101 43.88 -17.34 -64.30
N VAL A 102 44.86 -16.86 -63.55
CA VAL A 102 45.46 -15.54 -63.68
C VAL A 102 46.93 -15.76 -64.03
N ASP A 103 47.36 -15.27 -65.19
CA ASP A 103 48.72 -15.45 -65.72
C ASP A 103 49.19 -16.92 -65.71
N GLY A 104 48.26 -17.82 -66.07
CA GLY A 104 48.49 -19.27 -66.12
C GLY A 104 48.41 -19.99 -64.76
N VAL A 105 48.32 -19.25 -63.64
CA VAL A 105 48.18 -19.83 -62.30
C VAL A 105 46.72 -20.03 -61.95
N GLU A 106 46.34 -21.26 -61.62
CA GLU A 106 44.97 -21.61 -61.24
C GLU A 106 44.61 -21.08 -59.86
N LYS A 107 43.51 -20.34 -59.76
CA LYS A 107 42.95 -19.89 -58.49
C LYS A 107 42.09 -21.02 -57.91
N LEU A 108 42.46 -21.49 -56.73
CA LEU A 108 41.75 -22.53 -56.01
C LEU A 108 40.64 -21.94 -55.12
N GLY A 109 39.72 -22.78 -54.66
CA GLY A 109 38.70 -22.41 -53.66
C GLY A 109 37.30 -22.16 -54.21
N MET A 110 37.10 -22.18 -55.53
CA MET A 110 35.77 -22.14 -56.14
C MET A 110 35.12 -23.53 -56.04
N LYS A 111 33.94 -23.63 -55.42
CA LYS A 111 33.17 -24.89 -55.32
C LYS A 111 31.85 -24.82 -56.07
N ARG A 112 31.37 -23.60 -56.37
CA ARG A 112 30.12 -23.33 -57.07
C ARG A 112 30.36 -22.38 -58.24
N GLU A 113 29.42 -22.40 -59.18
CA GLU A 113 29.40 -21.48 -60.32
C GLU A 113 29.31 -20.01 -59.86
N ALA A 114 28.61 -19.74 -58.75
CA ALA A 114 28.51 -18.42 -58.15
C ALA A 114 29.87 -17.89 -57.63
N ASP A 115 30.72 -18.76 -57.09
CA ASP A 115 32.06 -18.38 -56.62
C ASP A 115 32.94 -17.95 -57.80
N LEU A 116 32.83 -18.65 -58.94
CA LEU A 116 33.50 -18.26 -60.18
C LEU A 116 32.99 -16.91 -60.68
N ASN A 117 31.67 -16.71 -60.73
CA ASN A 117 31.07 -15.44 -61.15
C ASN A 117 31.57 -14.28 -60.28
N HIS A 118 31.60 -14.48 -58.96
CA HIS A 118 32.12 -13.48 -58.03
C HIS A 118 33.61 -13.17 -58.28
N GLN A 119 34.44 -14.19 -58.48
CA GLN A 119 35.86 -14.01 -58.78
C GLN A 119 36.10 -13.28 -60.11
N ILE A 120 35.31 -13.59 -61.15
CA ILE A 120 35.36 -12.89 -62.44
C ILE A 120 34.97 -11.42 -62.25
N SER A 121 33.89 -11.14 -61.53
CA SER A 121 33.44 -9.77 -61.26
C SER A 121 34.48 -8.96 -60.49
N LEU A 122 35.11 -9.55 -59.47
CA LEU A 122 36.21 -8.92 -58.73
C LEU A 122 37.42 -8.64 -59.64
N SER A 123 37.81 -9.61 -60.47
CA SER A 123 39.04 -9.49 -61.29
C SER A 123 38.88 -8.56 -62.50
N LEU A 124 37.64 -8.39 -63.00
CA LEU A 124 37.32 -7.48 -64.11
C LEU A 124 36.77 -6.12 -63.65
N GLY A 125 36.57 -5.92 -62.34
CA GLY A 125 35.98 -4.71 -61.78
C GLY A 125 34.51 -4.52 -62.14
N PHE A 126 33.76 -5.60 -62.41
CA PHE A 126 32.35 -5.48 -62.75
C PHE A 126 31.48 -5.26 -61.49
N PRO A 127 30.43 -4.41 -61.57
CA PRO A 127 29.47 -4.22 -60.49
C PRO A 127 28.59 -5.47 -60.28
N GLU A 128 27.77 -5.49 -59.22
CA GLU A 128 26.77 -6.56 -58.96
C GLU A 128 25.76 -6.76 -60.11
N ARG A 129 25.68 -5.83 -61.08
CA ARG A 129 24.94 -5.95 -62.36
C ARG A 129 25.86 -5.94 -63.58
N ALA A 130 26.99 -6.62 -63.48
CA ALA A 130 28.01 -6.80 -64.51
C ALA A 130 27.46 -7.13 -65.90
N LYS A 131 26.46 -8.00 -65.92
CA LYS A 131 25.82 -8.52 -67.12
C LYS A 131 25.08 -7.45 -67.92
N ASP A 132 24.23 -6.67 -67.27
CA ASP A 132 23.44 -5.64 -67.96
C ASP A 132 24.36 -4.54 -68.51
N LEU A 133 25.43 -4.23 -67.77
CA LEU A 133 26.49 -3.34 -68.25
C LEU A 133 27.21 -3.93 -69.47
N PHE A 134 27.60 -5.21 -69.43
CA PHE A 134 28.30 -5.87 -70.53
C PHE A 134 27.46 -5.94 -71.81
N GLU A 135 26.18 -6.33 -71.71
CA GLU A 135 25.26 -6.32 -72.84
C GLU A 135 25.11 -4.91 -73.42
N THR A 136 25.10 -3.89 -72.56
CA THR A 136 24.86 -2.54 -73.05
C THR A 136 26.10 -1.85 -73.62
N THR A 137 27.28 -2.09 -73.04
CA THR A 137 28.51 -1.33 -73.35
C THR A 137 29.51 -2.11 -74.20
N ILE A 138 29.56 -3.44 -74.07
CA ILE A 138 30.56 -4.30 -74.73
C ILE A 138 29.91 -5.16 -75.81
N TYR A 139 28.66 -5.59 -75.63
CA TYR A 139 27.94 -6.49 -76.55
C TYR A 139 26.58 -5.95 -77.00
N THR A 140 26.58 -4.99 -77.93
CA THR A 140 25.33 -4.50 -78.50
C THR A 140 24.70 -5.54 -79.42
N LYS A 141 23.58 -6.14 -78.98
CA LYS A 141 22.79 -7.07 -79.81
C LYS A 141 22.26 -6.36 -81.05
N GLN A 142 21.97 -7.15 -82.09
CA GLN A 142 21.29 -6.65 -83.28
C GLN A 142 19.99 -5.94 -82.88
N ASP A 143 19.77 -4.73 -83.44
CA ASP A 143 18.66 -3.82 -83.17
C ASP A 143 18.62 -3.13 -81.79
N GLU A 144 19.59 -3.31 -80.87
CA GLU A 144 19.57 -2.56 -79.60
C GLU A 144 19.83 -1.06 -79.75
N ILE A 145 20.67 -0.65 -80.71
CA ILE A 145 20.83 0.77 -81.06
C ILE A 145 19.50 1.36 -81.54
N ARG A 146 18.68 0.58 -82.26
CA ARG A 146 17.34 1.03 -82.67
C ARG A 146 16.42 1.18 -81.47
N LYS A 147 16.47 0.25 -80.49
CA LYS A 147 15.70 0.37 -79.25
C LYS A 147 16.01 1.66 -78.50
N LEU A 148 17.29 2.00 -78.35
CA LEU A 148 17.73 3.27 -77.75
C LEU A 148 17.12 4.51 -78.42
N LEU A 149 17.01 4.49 -79.75
CA LEU A 149 16.42 5.58 -80.53
C LEU A 149 14.89 5.64 -80.38
N THR A 150 14.21 4.50 -80.20
CA THR A 150 12.75 4.40 -80.09
C THR A 150 12.22 4.52 -78.65
N MET A 151 13.07 4.37 -77.63
CA MET A 151 12.69 4.53 -76.21
C MET A 151 12.16 5.93 -75.92
N SER A 152 11.19 6.02 -75.00
CA SER A 152 10.77 7.31 -74.45
C SER A 152 11.90 7.99 -73.67
N LYS A 153 11.79 9.29 -73.42
CA LYS A 153 12.81 10.06 -72.67
C LYS A 153 13.09 9.44 -71.29
N MET A 154 12.05 9.03 -70.58
CA MET A 154 12.17 8.44 -69.24
C MET A 154 12.83 7.06 -69.26
N GLU A 155 12.42 6.19 -70.20
CA GLU A 155 13.03 4.86 -70.36
C GLU A 155 14.49 4.96 -70.79
N ARG A 156 14.81 5.88 -71.69
CA ARG A 156 16.19 6.12 -72.13
C ARG A 156 17.04 6.64 -70.98
N GLN A 157 16.52 7.56 -70.17
CA GLN A 157 17.23 8.08 -69.00
C GLN A 157 17.54 6.94 -68.03
N LYS A 158 16.53 6.13 -67.68
CA LYS A 158 16.70 4.96 -66.81
C LYS A 158 17.73 3.97 -67.37
N TYR A 159 17.67 3.69 -68.67
CA TYR A 159 18.63 2.82 -69.34
C TYR A 159 20.06 3.37 -69.25
N ILE A 160 20.25 4.69 -69.45
CA ILE A 160 21.56 5.35 -69.30
C ILE A 160 22.02 5.31 -67.83
N ASP A 161 21.12 5.55 -66.88
CA ASP A 161 21.43 5.54 -65.45
C ASP A 161 21.84 4.13 -64.99
N GLU A 162 21.26 3.08 -65.56
CA GLU A 162 21.68 1.69 -65.32
C GLU A 162 23.09 1.42 -65.88
N ILE A 163 23.41 1.91 -67.09
CA ILE A 163 24.76 1.80 -67.68
C ILE A 163 25.80 2.51 -66.82
N LEU A 164 25.51 3.74 -66.42
CA LEU A 164 26.43 4.57 -65.64
C LEU A 164 26.43 4.20 -64.16
N GLN A 165 25.62 3.19 -63.78
CA GLN A 165 25.40 2.78 -62.40
C GLN A 165 24.98 3.95 -61.49
N LEU A 166 24.22 4.90 -62.02
CA LEU A 166 23.68 6.04 -61.28
C LEU A 166 22.50 5.63 -60.39
N SER A 167 21.82 4.54 -60.73
CA SER A 167 20.71 3.96 -59.95
C SER A 167 21.07 3.63 -58.49
N LYS A 168 22.34 3.37 -58.18
CA LYS A 168 22.79 3.15 -56.79
C LYS A 168 22.69 4.44 -55.95
N TYR A 169 22.94 5.60 -56.55
CA TYR A 169 22.84 6.88 -55.83
C TYR A 169 21.38 7.26 -55.59
N GLU A 170 20.50 6.91 -56.52
CA GLU A 170 19.05 7.09 -56.35
C GLU A 170 18.54 6.24 -55.18
N LEU A 171 18.94 4.96 -55.11
CA LEU A 171 18.60 4.09 -53.96
C LEU A 171 19.15 4.64 -52.64
N VAL A 172 20.40 5.12 -52.63
CA VAL A 172 21.01 5.73 -51.43
C VAL A 172 20.22 6.97 -51.01
N TRP A 173 19.82 7.81 -51.95
CA TRP A 173 19.02 9.00 -51.68
C TRP A 173 17.64 8.66 -51.11
N GLU A 174 16.96 7.66 -51.65
CA GLU A 174 15.67 7.20 -51.14
C GLU A 174 15.78 6.72 -49.69
N ASN A 175 16.80 5.90 -49.38
CA ASN A 175 17.05 5.42 -48.03
C ASN A 175 17.42 6.56 -47.06
N MET A 176 18.28 7.49 -47.50
CA MET A 176 18.66 8.65 -46.67
C MET A 176 17.48 9.56 -46.40
N ARG A 177 16.58 9.75 -47.37
CA ARG A 177 15.39 10.58 -47.21
C ARG A 177 14.47 10.06 -46.10
N GLU A 178 14.34 8.74 -45.96
CA GLU A 178 13.57 8.13 -44.87
C GLU A 178 14.23 8.43 -43.51
N ALA A 179 15.53 8.18 -43.38
CA ALA A 179 16.28 8.47 -42.15
C ALA A 179 16.23 9.97 -41.76
N ILE A 180 16.34 10.88 -42.73
CA ILE A 180 16.23 12.32 -42.49
C ILE A 180 14.85 12.67 -41.92
N ARG A 181 13.77 12.11 -42.45
CA ARG A 181 12.41 12.38 -41.97
C ARG A 181 12.21 11.91 -40.54
N ASP A 182 12.76 10.76 -40.17
CA ASP A 182 12.69 10.27 -38.80
C ASP A 182 13.45 11.20 -37.84
N LEU A 183 14.67 11.60 -38.19
CA LEU A 183 15.44 12.55 -37.39
C LEU A 183 14.74 13.91 -37.25
N GLU A 184 14.10 14.40 -38.31
CA GLU A 184 13.31 15.64 -38.25
C GLU A 184 12.07 15.53 -37.35
N ARG A 185 11.46 14.34 -37.27
CA ARG A 185 10.33 14.09 -36.35
C ARG A 185 10.82 14.10 -34.90
N ASP A 186 11.88 13.35 -34.61
CA ASP A 186 12.44 13.25 -33.27
C ASP A 186 12.92 14.63 -32.77
N ALA A 187 13.56 15.42 -33.64
CA ALA A 187 13.96 16.78 -33.32
C ALA A 187 12.77 17.68 -32.95
N LYS A 188 11.63 17.55 -33.65
CA LYS A 188 10.41 18.31 -33.34
C LYS A 188 9.76 17.90 -32.03
N GLU A 189 9.79 16.61 -31.68
CA GLU A 189 9.28 16.11 -30.40
C GLU A 189 10.10 16.68 -29.24
N ILE A 190 11.44 16.59 -29.34
CA ILE A 190 12.37 17.15 -28.35
C ILE A 190 12.19 18.68 -28.23
N GLU A 191 12.07 19.41 -29.34
CA GLU A 191 11.76 20.85 -29.32
C GLU A 191 10.41 21.17 -28.66
N GLY A 192 9.44 20.26 -28.78
CA GLY A 192 8.13 20.36 -28.10
C GLY A 192 8.29 20.29 -26.59
N GLU A 193 8.98 19.26 -26.10
CA GLU A 193 9.25 19.05 -24.67
C GLU A 193 10.07 20.21 -24.06
N LEU A 194 11.08 20.71 -24.78
CA LEU A 194 11.91 21.84 -24.35
C LEU A 194 11.12 23.14 -24.18
N LYS A 195 10.00 23.32 -24.90
CA LYS A 195 9.14 24.50 -24.71
C LYS A 195 8.34 24.45 -23.42
N GLU A 196 8.10 23.25 -22.87
CA GLU A 196 7.36 23.07 -21.62
C GLU A 196 8.26 23.20 -20.37
N GLU A 197 9.58 22.98 -20.51
CA GLU A 197 10.58 23.12 -19.43
C GLU A 197 10.46 24.43 -18.62
N PRO A 198 10.36 25.63 -19.22
CA PRO A 198 10.24 26.87 -18.46
C PRO A 198 8.92 26.95 -17.66
N PHE A 199 7.82 26.42 -18.16
CA PHE A 199 6.53 26.41 -17.46
C PHE A 199 6.59 25.47 -16.25
N LEU A 200 7.09 24.24 -16.44
CA LEU A 200 7.27 23.26 -15.36
C LEU A 200 8.22 23.79 -14.28
N ARG A 201 9.29 24.48 -14.68
CA ARG A 201 10.24 25.12 -13.76
C ARG A 201 9.58 26.23 -12.93
N GLU A 202 8.67 27.00 -13.53
CA GLU A 202 7.91 28.03 -12.80
C GLU A 202 6.88 27.43 -11.84
N GLU A 203 6.15 26.38 -12.26
CA GLU A 203 5.23 25.64 -11.39
C GLU A 203 5.95 25.00 -10.20
N MET A 204 7.12 24.39 -10.44
CA MET A 204 7.94 23.80 -9.38
C MET A 204 8.38 24.84 -8.35
N LYS A 205 8.77 26.04 -8.81
CA LYS A 205 9.13 27.14 -7.91
C LYS A 205 7.94 27.61 -7.07
N ARG A 206 6.74 27.73 -7.67
CA ARG A 206 5.52 28.09 -6.93
C ARG A 206 5.15 27.04 -5.88
N ALA A 207 5.25 25.76 -6.24
CA ALA A 207 4.99 24.66 -5.32
C ALA A 207 5.98 24.62 -4.16
N GLU A 208 7.26 24.95 -4.39
CA GLU A 208 8.26 25.11 -3.32
C GLU A 208 7.93 26.28 -2.38
N GLU A 209 7.54 27.43 -2.92
CA GLU A 209 7.13 28.59 -2.11
C GLU A 209 5.88 28.29 -1.26
N GLU A 210 4.89 27.59 -1.82
CA GLU A 210 3.69 27.18 -1.08
C GLU A 210 4.00 26.14 0.00
N LYS A 211 4.88 25.18 -0.28
CA LYS A 211 5.35 24.20 0.70
C LYS A 211 6.03 24.86 1.89
N GLU A 212 6.89 25.85 1.66
CA GLU A 212 7.55 26.57 2.77
C GLU A 212 6.56 27.39 3.60
N LYS A 213 5.54 28.01 2.98
CA LYS A 213 4.45 28.67 3.73
C LYS A 213 3.68 27.69 4.60
N LEU A 214 3.24 26.56 4.03
CA LEU A 214 2.48 25.55 4.76
C LEU A 214 3.28 24.93 5.92
N LYS A 215 4.60 24.77 5.75
CA LYS A 215 5.47 24.36 6.86
C LYS A 215 5.48 25.39 7.99
N GLY A 216 5.58 26.67 7.67
CA GLY A 216 5.51 27.74 8.66
C GLY A 216 4.18 27.71 9.43
N GLU A 217 3.06 27.62 8.70
CA GLU A 217 1.72 27.52 9.31
C GLU A 217 1.58 26.27 10.19
N LEU A 218 2.14 25.13 9.77
CA LEU A 218 2.13 23.90 10.54
C LEU A 218 2.90 24.07 11.86
N THR A 219 4.10 24.67 11.82
CA THR A 219 4.89 24.90 13.05
C THR A 219 4.16 25.82 14.03
N GLU A 220 3.49 26.87 13.55
CA GLU A 220 2.67 27.73 14.43
C GLU A 220 1.47 26.98 15.02
N LEU A 221 0.85 26.08 14.25
CA LEU A 221 -0.28 25.28 14.73
C LEU A 221 0.16 24.28 15.81
N GLU A 222 1.31 23.63 15.62
CA GLU A 222 1.89 22.69 16.58
C GLU A 222 2.23 23.38 17.90
N GLU A 223 2.81 24.60 17.87
CA GLU A 223 3.04 25.40 19.07
C GLU A 223 1.72 25.72 19.80
N LYS A 224 0.71 26.22 19.08
CA LYS A 224 -0.62 26.51 19.64
C LYS A 224 -1.31 25.27 20.20
N GLU A 225 -1.12 24.10 19.59
CA GLU A 225 -1.64 22.83 20.09
C GLU A 225 -0.95 22.44 21.41
N GLY A 226 0.38 22.59 21.47
CA GLY A 226 1.19 22.37 22.67
C GLY A 226 0.71 23.22 23.84
N GLU A 227 0.55 24.53 23.64
CA GLU A 227 0.05 25.46 24.66
C GLU A 227 -1.36 25.08 25.15
N LYS A 228 -2.26 24.72 24.21
CA LYS A 228 -3.62 24.30 24.57
C LYS A 228 -3.64 22.99 25.35
N LYS A 229 -2.80 22.02 24.98
CA LYS A 229 -2.66 20.75 25.73
C LYS A 229 -2.16 20.99 27.16
N GLU A 230 -1.16 21.84 27.34
CA GLU A 230 -0.65 22.18 28.67
C GLU A 230 -1.73 22.88 29.51
N ARG A 231 -2.46 23.84 28.91
CA ARG A 231 -3.58 24.50 29.57
C ARG A 231 -4.69 23.52 29.94
N TYR A 232 -5.03 22.59 29.05
CA TYR A 232 -6.02 21.54 29.31
C TYR A 232 -5.60 20.65 30.48
N SER A 233 -4.33 20.21 30.52
CA SER A 233 -3.78 19.41 31.62
C SER A 233 -3.92 20.14 32.96
N LYS A 234 -3.52 21.41 33.04
CA LYS A 234 -3.66 22.24 34.26
C LYS A 234 -5.12 22.40 34.71
N VAL A 235 -6.04 22.59 33.77
CA VAL A 235 -7.48 22.71 34.07
C VAL A 235 -8.04 21.36 34.54
N SER A 236 -7.65 20.26 33.89
CA SER A 236 -8.07 18.91 34.25
C SER A 236 -7.61 18.53 35.67
N GLU A 237 -6.37 18.86 36.05
CA GLU A 237 -5.89 18.65 37.42
C GLU A 237 -6.68 19.46 38.45
N LYS A 238 -6.96 20.73 38.17
CA LYS A 238 -7.80 21.57 39.04
C LYS A 238 -9.20 21.00 39.17
N PHE A 239 -9.79 20.55 38.07
CA PHE A 239 -11.11 19.92 38.08
C PHE A 239 -11.12 18.63 38.91
N GLY A 240 -10.07 17.82 38.82
CA GLY A 240 -9.88 16.64 39.68
C GLY A 240 -9.87 16.99 41.17
N LYS A 241 -9.10 18.01 41.57
CA LYS A 241 -9.05 18.47 42.97
C LYS A 241 -10.40 18.99 43.46
N VAL A 242 -11.09 19.79 42.65
CA VAL A 242 -12.43 20.31 42.98
C VAL A 242 -13.44 19.17 43.11
N ARG A 243 -13.33 18.13 42.28
CA ARG A 243 -14.18 16.94 42.36
C ARG A 243 -13.95 16.16 43.65
N GLU A 244 -12.70 15.95 44.05
CA GLU A 244 -12.38 15.31 45.34
C GLU A 244 -12.90 16.13 46.53
N GLU A 245 -12.78 17.46 46.46
CA GLU A 245 -13.29 18.35 47.50
C GLU A 245 -14.82 18.33 47.57
N LEU A 246 -15.50 18.27 46.42
CA LEU A 246 -16.95 18.10 46.34
C LEU A 246 -17.40 16.77 46.98
N GLU A 247 -16.74 15.65 46.65
CA GLU A 247 -17.04 14.35 47.25
C GLU A 247 -16.86 14.38 48.79
N ARG A 248 -15.80 15.02 49.28
CA ARG A 248 -15.59 15.22 50.73
C ARG A 248 -16.68 16.08 51.37
N LEU A 249 -17.11 17.14 50.70
CA LEU A 249 -18.20 18.01 51.17
C LEU A 249 -19.54 17.28 51.18
N GLU A 250 -19.83 16.47 50.17
CA GLU A 250 -21.03 15.62 50.13
C GLU A 250 -21.02 14.57 51.25
N GLU A 251 -19.87 13.94 51.53
CA GLU A 251 -19.74 13.01 52.65
C GLU A 251 -19.95 13.72 54.00
N ARG A 252 -19.36 14.91 54.17
CA ARG A 252 -19.61 15.77 55.35
C ARG A 252 -21.08 16.17 55.46
N ARG A 253 -21.73 16.50 54.34
CA ARG A 253 -23.16 16.86 54.32
C ARG A 253 -24.02 15.67 54.76
N ARG A 254 -23.74 14.46 54.27
CA ARG A 254 -24.42 13.23 54.73
C ARG A 254 -24.22 12.99 56.23
N LYS A 255 -22.99 13.15 56.73
CA LYS A 255 -22.71 13.04 58.17
C LYS A 255 -23.49 14.07 58.99
N TYR A 256 -23.57 15.30 58.49
CA TYR A 256 -24.35 16.36 59.12
C TYR A 256 -25.86 16.08 59.09
N GLU A 257 -26.41 15.64 57.96
CA GLU A 257 -27.83 15.24 57.82
C GLU A 257 -28.17 14.10 58.80
N ASN A 258 -27.31 13.07 58.90
CA ASN A 258 -27.48 11.98 59.86
C ASN A 258 -27.39 12.44 61.32
N ALA A 259 -26.43 13.33 61.65
CA ALA A 259 -26.32 13.89 62.99
C ALA A 259 -27.53 14.76 63.33
N LYS A 260 -28.05 15.53 62.37
CA LYS A 260 -29.25 16.34 62.54
C LYS A 260 -30.49 15.46 62.80
N SER A 261 -30.67 14.37 62.04
CA SER A 261 -31.78 13.45 62.28
C SER A 261 -31.69 12.77 63.65
N LEU A 262 -30.47 12.43 64.11
CA LEU A 262 -30.24 11.90 65.46
C LEU A 262 -30.58 12.92 66.55
N VAL A 263 -30.25 14.20 66.35
CA VAL A 263 -30.64 15.27 67.27
C VAL A 263 -32.16 15.43 67.29
N GLU A 264 -32.82 15.46 66.14
CA GLU A 264 -34.29 15.55 66.04
C GLU A 264 -35.00 14.33 66.66
N GLU A 265 -34.38 13.15 66.63
CA GLU A 265 -34.83 11.94 67.32
C GLU A 265 -34.66 12.08 68.83
N LYS A 266 -33.47 12.50 69.30
CA LYS A 266 -33.19 12.71 70.72
C LYS A 266 -34.01 13.84 71.33
N GLU A 267 -34.31 14.91 70.60
CA GLU A 267 -35.22 15.97 71.03
C GLU A 267 -36.66 15.46 71.17
N ARG A 268 -37.10 14.55 70.28
CA ARG A 268 -38.41 13.89 70.42
C ARG A 268 -38.45 12.95 71.62
N GLU A 269 -37.40 12.16 71.83
CA GLU A 269 -37.25 11.34 73.04
C GLU A 269 -37.25 12.21 74.30
N LEU A 270 -36.55 13.35 74.29
CA LEU A 270 -36.50 14.28 75.41
C LEU A 270 -37.88 14.85 75.73
N LYS A 271 -38.63 15.30 74.70
CA LYS A 271 -40.02 15.75 74.88
C LYS A 271 -40.92 14.65 75.43
N HIS A 272 -40.79 13.43 74.94
CA HIS A 272 -41.55 12.30 75.46
C HIS A 272 -41.20 12.01 76.93
N LEU A 273 -39.92 12.02 77.29
CA LEU A 273 -39.48 11.89 78.68
C LEU A 273 -39.96 13.06 79.55
N GLU A 274 -39.97 14.29 79.04
CA GLU A 274 -40.49 15.47 79.74
C GLU A 274 -42.00 15.34 79.98
N GLU A 275 -42.75 14.86 79.00
CA GLU A 275 -44.18 14.54 79.11
C GLU A 275 -44.42 13.43 80.14
N GLU A 276 -43.67 12.32 80.07
CA GLU A 276 -43.71 11.24 81.09
C GLU A 276 -43.34 11.75 82.48
N THR A 277 -42.31 12.59 82.60
CA THR A 277 -41.91 13.20 83.86
C THR A 277 -42.99 14.14 84.39
N SER A 278 -43.69 14.86 83.51
CA SER A 278 -44.81 15.72 83.90
C SER A 278 -46.03 14.92 84.33
N ALA A 279 -46.29 13.77 83.70
CA ALA A 279 -47.35 12.83 84.09
C ALA A 279 -47.06 12.19 85.45
N LEU A 280 -45.83 11.70 85.65
CA LEU A 280 -45.35 11.20 86.95
C LEU A 280 -45.39 12.28 88.03
N ARG A 281 -45.07 13.53 87.71
CA ARG A 281 -45.23 14.67 88.65
C ARG A 281 -46.68 14.92 89.02
N ARG A 282 -47.62 14.79 88.08
CA ARG A 282 -49.06 14.88 88.35
C ARG A 282 -49.54 13.70 89.22
N GLU A 283 -49.08 12.48 88.96
CA GLU A 283 -49.37 11.32 89.82
C GLU A 283 -48.83 11.54 91.25
N ILE A 284 -47.65 12.13 91.39
CA ILE A 284 -47.09 12.49 92.70
C ILE A 284 -47.89 13.62 93.39
N GLU A 285 -48.40 14.59 92.63
CA GLU A 285 -49.27 15.65 93.16
C GLU A 285 -50.65 15.14 93.59
N GLU A 286 -51.25 14.18 92.86
CA GLU A 286 -52.51 13.55 93.26
C GLU A 286 -52.38 12.71 94.54
N ILE A 287 -51.21 12.11 94.79
CA ILE A 287 -50.92 11.40 96.05
C ILE A 287 -50.74 12.38 97.23
N LYS A 288 -50.39 13.65 96.99
CA LYS A 288 -50.15 14.65 98.05
C LYS A 288 -51.40 15.36 98.59
N VAL A 289 -52.57 15.19 97.98
CA VAL A 289 -53.83 15.84 98.44
C VAL A 289 -54.58 15.01 99.50
N GLY A 290 -54.06 13.83 99.87
CA GLY A 290 -54.58 12.98 100.94
C GLY A 290 -53.79 13.06 102.25
N GLU A 291 -53.39 14.26 102.71
CA GLU A 291 -52.77 14.42 104.03
C GLU A 291 -53.83 14.29 105.14
N ILE A 292 -53.85 13.09 105.73
CA ILE A 292 -54.38 12.84 107.07
C ILE A 292 -53.48 13.59 108.05
N ASP A 293 -54.03 14.52 108.84
CA ASP A 293 -53.31 15.30 109.85
C ASP A 293 -52.82 14.38 110.99
N TYR A 294 -51.64 13.79 110.77
CA TYR A 294 -50.98 12.84 111.68
C TYR A 294 -50.71 13.46 113.06
N ASP A 295 -50.57 14.79 113.13
CA ASP A 295 -50.30 15.52 114.37
C ASP A 295 -51.56 15.78 115.22
N GLU A 296 -52.76 15.69 114.64
CA GLU A 296 -54.03 15.75 115.39
C GLU A 296 -54.35 14.40 116.05
N VAL A 297 -54.16 13.30 115.30
CA VAL A 297 -54.37 11.92 115.81
C VAL A 297 -53.36 11.54 116.90
N LEU A 298 -52.11 12.02 116.80
CA LEU A 298 -51.07 11.75 117.80
C LEU A 298 -51.31 12.50 119.13
N ARG A 299 -51.91 13.69 119.08
CA ARG A 299 -52.31 14.49 120.25
C ARG A 299 -53.50 13.88 120.99
N GLU A 300 -54.48 13.35 120.28
CA GLU A 300 -55.60 12.63 120.92
C GLU A 300 -55.13 11.35 121.62
N TYR A 301 -54.25 10.56 120.98
CA TYR A 301 -53.71 9.32 121.57
C TYR A 301 -52.90 9.57 122.85
N THR A 302 -52.08 10.62 122.89
CA THR A 302 -51.27 10.97 124.07
C THR A 302 -52.13 11.43 125.24
N SER A 303 -53.17 12.26 125.01
CA SER A 303 -54.07 12.70 126.10
C SER A 303 -54.92 11.56 126.67
N LEU A 304 -55.34 10.60 125.82
CA LEU A 304 -56.09 9.42 126.26
C LEU A 304 -55.21 8.47 127.09
N LYS A 305 -53.93 8.32 126.73
CA LYS A 305 -52.99 7.47 127.46
C LYS A 305 -52.68 7.99 128.86
N GLU A 306 -52.56 9.31 129.03
CA GLU A 306 -52.39 9.93 130.36
C GLU A 306 -53.63 9.76 131.24
N LYS A 307 -54.83 9.90 130.67
CA LYS A 307 -56.09 9.66 131.41
C LYS A 307 -56.22 8.21 131.88
N VAL A 308 -55.86 7.23 131.06
CA VAL A 308 -55.93 5.81 131.44
C VAL A 308 -54.99 5.50 132.61
N ASN A 309 -53.74 5.98 132.58
CA ASN A 309 -52.80 5.79 133.69
C ASN A 309 -53.30 6.43 135.00
N GLY A 310 -53.95 7.60 134.93
CA GLY A 310 -54.52 8.25 136.11
C GLY A 310 -55.72 7.51 136.73
N TYR A 311 -56.49 6.76 135.95
CA TYR A 311 -57.58 5.93 136.47
C TYR A 311 -57.07 4.61 137.09
N GLU A 312 -55.98 4.04 136.58
CA GLU A 312 -55.38 2.82 137.13
C GLU A 312 -54.74 3.04 138.52
N GLU A 313 -54.12 4.19 138.78
CA GLU A 313 -53.60 4.52 140.11
C GLU A 313 -54.73 4.70 141.14
N ARG A 314 -55.82 5.34 140.72
CA ARG A 314 -56.97 5.62 141.59
C ARG A 314 -57.72 4.34 141.98
N LEU A 315 -57.74 3.33 141.09
CA LEU A 315 -58.33 2.03 141.38
C LEU A 315 -57.53 1.28 142.49
N ARG A 316 -56.19 1.37 142.47
CA ARG A 316 -55.34 0.71 143.49
C ARG A 316 -55.44 1.33 144.88
N GLU A 317 -55.69 2.64 144.97
CA GLU A 317 -55.92 3.30 146.27
C GLU A 317 -57.26 2.88 146.89
N LEU A 318 -58.32 2.82 146.08
CA LEU A 318 -59.65 2.40 146.53
C LEU A 318 -59.71 0.92 146.95
N GLU A 319 -58.95 0.05 146.29
CA GLU A 319 -58.84 -1.37 146.69
C GLU A 319 -58.16 -1.54 148.06
N LYS A 320 -57.18 -0.69 148.39
CA LYS A 320 -56.52 -0.68 149.71
C LYS A 320 -57.41 -0.16 150.82
N GLU A 321 -58.22 0.87 150.56
CA GLU A 321 -59.18 1.39 151.54
C GLU A 321 -60.28 0.38 151.87
N TYR A 322 -60.69 -0.44 150.89
CA TYR A 322 -61.71 -1.47 151.09
C TYR A 322 -61.23 -2.63 151.98
N GLU A 323 -59.96 -3.06 151.86
CA GLU A 323 -59.40 -4.13 152.70
C GLU A 323 -59.23 -3.72 154.17
N GLU A 324 -58.96 -2.44 154.46
CA GLU A 324 -58.82 -1.95 155.85
C GLU A 324 -60.15 -1.96 156.62
N VAL A 325 -61.28 -1.67 155.95
CA VAL A 325 -62.62 -1.61 156.55
C VAL A 325 -63.13 -3.01 156.97
N LEU A 326 -62.76 -4.06 156.26
CA LEU A 326 -63.23 -5.43 156.49
C LEU A 326 -62.60 -6.13 157.72
N SER A 327 -61.61 -5.51 158.38
CA SER A 327 -60.78 -6.19 159.40
C SER A 327 -61.02 -5.81 160.88
N MET A 328 -62.03 -4.99 161.23
CA MET A 328 -62.17 -4.44 162.59
C MET A 328 -63.16 -5.17 163.54
N LYS A 329 -62.80 -5.28 164.85
CA LYS A 329 -63.52 -5.99 165.94
C LYS A 329 -64.02 -5.07 167.06
N ALA A 330 -65.02 -5.55 167.83
CA ALA A 330 -65.70 -4.87 168.94
C ALA A 330 -64.75 -4.24 169.98
N GLY A 331 -64.93 -2.94 170.26
CA GLY A 331 -64.15 -2.16 171.24
C GLY A 331 -63.10 -1.20 170.63
N ALA A 332 -62.91 -1.18 169.31
CA ALA A 332 -61.96 -0.30 168.64
C ALA A 332 -62.56 1.07 168.26
N ARG A 333 -61.72 2.11 168.24
CA ARG A 333 -62.08 3.49 167.85
C ARG A 333 -62.12 3.64 166.33
N CYS A 334 -63.17 4.26 165.81
CA CYS A 334 -63.34 4.52 164.36
C CYS A 334 -62.22 5.41 163.79
N PRO A 335 -61.50 5.00 162.72
CA PRO A 335 -60.38 5.76 162.16
C PRO A 335 -60.78 7.02 161.37
N LEU A 336 -62.04 7.17 160.93
CA LEU A 336 -62.54 8.39 160.26
C LEU A 336 -63.09 9.45 161.23
N CYS A 337 -63.69 9.06 162.36
CA CYS A 337 -64.37 10.01 163.28
C CYS A 337 -64.04 9.87 164.78
N LYS A 338 -63.16 8.93 165.16
CA LYS A 338 -62.63 8.70 166.53
C LYS A 338 -63.66 8.39 167.64
N GLN A 339 -64.91 8.09 167.32
CA GLN A 339 -65.91 7.64 168.31
C GLN A 339 -65.77 6.14 168.67
N GLU A 340 -66.24 5.77 169.87
CA GLU A 340 -66.34 4.39 170.34
C GLU A 340 -67.63 3.73 169.82
N ILE A 341 -67.49 2.55 169.20
CA ILE A 341 -68.56 1.83 168.51
C ILE A 341 -69.26 0.88 169.51
N SER A 342 -70.56 1.06 169.73
CA SER A 342 -71.41 0.18 170.55
C SER A 342 -71.92 -1.04 169.76
N GLU A 343 -72.32 -2.12 170.45
CA GLU A 343 -72.75 -3.39 169.82
C GLU A 343 -73.94 -3.24 168.84
N GLU A 344 -74.83 -2.26 169.01
CA GLU A 344 -75.93 -1.99 168.07
C GLU A 344 -75.46 -1.46 166.70
N HIS A 345 -74.31 -0.76 166.64
CA HIS A 345 -73.79 -0.23 165.37
C HIS A 345 -73.20 -1.32 164.47
N MET A 346 -72.63 -2.38 165.05
CA MET A 346 -72.07 -3.49 164.27
C MET A 346 -73.13 -4.33 163.57
N GLY A 347 -74.37 -4.33 164.08
CA GLY A 347 -75.49 -5.02 163.46
C GLY A 347 -75.87 -4.43 162.10
N ARG A 348 -75.92 -3.09 161.98
CA ARG A 348 -76.32 -2.42 160.72
C ARG A 348 -75.26 -2.45 159.63
N ILE A 349 -73.97 -2.41 160.00
CA ILE A 349 -72.87 -2.46 159.03
C ILE A 349 -72.84 -3.79 158.25
N ARG A 350 -73.32 -4.90 158.83
CA ARG A 350 -73.41 -6.20 158.14
C ARG A 350 -74.64 -6.39 157.26
N GLU A 351 -75.67 -5.54 157.37
CA GLU A 351 -76.89 -5.65 156.54
C GLU A 351 -76.94 -4.67 155.36
N GLU A 352 -76.14 -3.59 155.38
CA GLU A 352 -76.07 -2.59 154.29
C GLU A 352 -74.90 -2.76 153.31
N TYR A 353 -74.00 -3.74 153.53
CA TYR A 353 -72.84 -4.03 152.67
C TYR A 353 -72.55 -5.52 152.49
#